data_AF-A0A0J6S6H0-F1
#
_entry.id   AF-A0A0J6S6H0-F1
#
_cell.length_a   1.000
_cell.length_b   1.000
_cell.length_c   1.000
_cell.angle_alpha   90.00
_cell.angle_beta   90.00
_cell.angle_gamma   90.00
#
_symmetry.space_group_name_H-M   'P 1'
#
loop_
_entity.id
_entity.type
_entity.pdbx_description
1 polymer ?
#
loop_
_entity_poly.entity_id
_entity_poly.type
_entity_poly.pdbx_seq_one_letter_code
_entity_poly.pdbx_strand_id
1 'polypeptide(L)'
;MPPVTYFLSTVVFELVLLAAATSRLKILERPSLLWLGQQSYSLYLLHMPVGLLLWMTCHWLGVDRLMAVVLSVPVTIGLAWLSRRFIEIPGQTLLLGTSKVRVLQSVQSGQSP
;
A
#
# COMPACT_ATOMS: atom_id res chain seq x y z
N MET A 1 12.79 -28.13 3.47
CA MET A 1 11.96 -27.78 4.64
C MET A 1 10.75 -28.70 4.68
N PRO A 2 10.30 -29.15 5.86
CA PRO A 2 9.12 -30.01 5.96
C PRO A 2 7.86 -29.26 5.48
N PRO A 3 6.92 -29.90 4.76
CA PRO A 3 5.67 -29.26 4.33
C PRO A 3 4.88 -28.63 5.49
N VAL A 4 5.00 -29.22 6.69
CA VAL A 4 4.34 -28.80 7.93
C VAL A 4 4.70 -27.37 8.34
N THR A 5 5.91 -26.89 8.05
CA THR A 5 6.31 -25.53 8.47
C THR A 5 5.53 -24.45 7.72
N TYR A 6 5.14 -24.71 6.46
CA TYR A 6 4.31 -23.78 5.69
C TYR A 6 2.93 -23.68 6.31
N PHE A 7 2.26 -24.81 6.55
CA PHE A 7 0.94 -24.84 7.16
C PHE A 7 0.92 -24.14 8.53
N LEU A 8 1.91 -24.40 9.39
CA LEU A 8 2.02 -23.71 10.67
C LEU A 8 2.18 -22.20 10.52
N SER A 9 3.01 -21.75 9.58
CA SER A 9 3.20 -20.31 9.33
C SER A 9 1.91 -19.63 8.81
N THR A 10 1.16 -20.30 7.93
CA THR A 10 -0.12 -19.78 7.40
C THR A 10 -1.17 -19.66 8.49
N VAL A 11 -1.34 -20.72 9.30
CA VAL A 11 -2.30 -20.71 10.42
C VAL A 11 -1.96 -19.62 11.43
N VAL A 12 -0.68 -19.44 11.77
CA VAL A 12 -0.25 -18.36 12.67
C VAL A 12 -0.57 -16.99 12.07
N PHE A 13 -0.30 -16.78 10.78
CA PHE A 13 -0.61 -15.52 10.09
C PHE A 13 -2.11 -15.22 10.10
N GLU A 14 -2.95 -16.20 9.79
CA GLU A 14 -4.41 -16.07 9.83
C GLU A 14 -4.94 -15.74 11.23
N LEU A 15 -4.42 -16.40 12.27
CA LEU A 15 -4.78 -16.10 13.66
C LEU A 15 -4.41 -14.67 14.06
N VAL A 16 -3.25 -14.18 13.61
CA VAL A 16 -2.84 -12.78 13.83
C VAL A 16 -3.78 -11.81 13.11
N LEU A 17 -4.16 -12.10 11.87
CA LEU A 17 -5.13 -11.29 11.13
C LEU A 17 -6.50 -11.26 11.80
N LEU A 18 -6.97 -12.41 12.30
CA LEU A 18 -8.22 -12.50 13.06
C LEU A 18 -8.16 -11.69 14.36
N ALA A 19 -7.03 -11.74 15.07
CA ALA A 19 -6.80 -10.94 16.26
C ALA A 19 -6.72 -9.43 15.94
N ALA A 20 -6.16 -9.06 14.79
CA ALA A 20 -6.16 -7.68 14.31
C ALA A 20 -7.58 -7.20 13.97
N ALA A 21 -8.38 -8.03 13.28
CA ALA A 21 -9.75 -7.71 12.89
C ALA A 21 -10.72 -7.59 14.08
N THR A 22 -10.44 -8.29 15.18
CA THR A 22 -11.27 -8.27 16.41
C THR A 22 -10.82 -7.20 17.41
N SER A 23 -9.99 -6.23 17.00
CA SER A 23 -9.44 -5.17 17.86
C SER A 23 -8.70 -5.68 19.11
N ARG A 24 -8.29 -6.95 19.11
CA ARG A 24 -7.49 -7.55 20.19
C ARG A 24 -6.05 -7.04 20.14
N LEU A 25 -5.59 -6.62 18.96
CA LEU A 25 -4.27 -6.03 18.74
C LEU A 25 -4.33 -4.50 18.70
N LYS A 26 -4.61 -3.85 19.84
CA LYS A 26 -4.62 -2.38 19.98
C LYS A 26 -3.33 -1.69 19.53
N ILE A 27 -2.22 -2.43 19.44
CA ILE A 27 -0.94 -1.90 18.94
C ILE A 27 -0.99 -1.61 17.44
N LEU A 28 -1.77 -2.37 16.66
CA LEU A 28 -1.97 -2.16 15.22
C LEU A 28 -2.90 -0.97 14.93
N GLU A 29 -3.72 -0.57 15.90
CA GLU A 29 -4.60 0.61 15.81
C GLU A 29 -3.84 1.93 16.07
N ARG A 30 -2.53 1.87 16.34
CA ARG A 30 -1.73 3.09 16.51
C ARG A 30 -1.73 3.91 15.21
N PRO A 31 -1.84 5.25 15.30
CA PRO A 31 -1.98 6.11 14.13
C PRO A 31 -0.78 6.02 13.18
N SER A 32 0.43 5.74 13.68
CA SER A 32 1.61 5.53 12.85
C SER A 32 1.56 4.24 12.04
N LEU A 33 1.08 3.14 12.62
CA LEU A 33 0.92 1.86 11.92
C LEU A 33 -0.21 1.92 10.90
N LEU A 34 -1.32 2.55 11.25
CA LEU A 34 -2.42 2.79 10.33
C LEU A 34 -1.99 3.70 9.16
N TRP A 35 -1.23 4.76 9.45
CA TRP A 35 -0.67 5.63 8.42
C TRP A 35 0.25 4.84 7.48
N LEU A 36 1.13 4.00 8.01
CA LEU A 36 2.02 3.17 7.20
C LEU A 36 1.24 2.15 6.35
N GLY A 37 0.23 1.50 6.93
CA GLY A 37 -0.65 0.58 6.22
C GLY A 37 -1.41 1.25 5.08
N GLN A 38 -1.85 2.49 5.27
CA GLN A 38 -2.48 3.29 4.22
C GLN A 38 -1.55 3.65 3.05
N GLN A 39 -0.23 3.74 3.27
CA GLN A 39 0.75 3.99 2.22
C GLN A 39 1.28 2.70 1.58
N SER A 40 0.93 1.53 2.13
CA SER A 40 1.49 0.24 1.73
C SER A 40 1.32 -0.05 0.24
N TYR A 41 0.18 0.32 -0.34
CA TYR A 41 -0.09 0.15 -1.77
C TYR A 41 0.84 1.00 -2.63
N SER A 42 0.94 2.30 -2.36
CA SER A 42 1.80 3.22 -3.12
C SER A 42 3.29 2.88 -2.91
N LEU A 43 3.68 2.44 -1.70
CA LEU A 43 5.01 1.91 -1.41
C LEU A 43 5.31 0.65 -2.24
N TYR A 44 4.40 -0.32 -2.27
CA TYR A 44 4.54 -1.53 -3.08
C TYR A 44 4.69 -1.21 -4.57
N LEU A 45 3.97 -0.20 -5.07
CA LEU A 45 4.05 0.18 -6.48
C LEU A 45 5.37 0.88 -6.82
N LEU A 46 5.90 1.70 -5.90
CA LEU A 46 7.06 2.56 -6.17
C LEU A 46 8.41 2.00 -5.72
N HIS A 47 8.47 1.07 -4.77
CA HIS A 47 9.75 0.60 -4.23
C HIS A 47 10.68 -0.01 -5.30
N MET A 48 10.14 -0.78 -6.25
CA MET A 48 10.92 -1.35 -7.35
C MET A 48 11.42 -0.28 -8.34
N PRO A 49 10.57 0.56 -8.96
CA PRO A 49 11.05 1.54 -9.93
C PRO A 49 11.96 2.59 -9.29
N VAL A 50 11.65 3.05 -8.07
CA VAL A 50 12.50 4.01 -7.34
C VAL A 50 13.83 3.37 -6.97
N GLY A 51 13.83 2.14 -6.46
CA GLY A 51 15.05 1.40 -6.13
C GLY A 51 15.95 1.20 -7.35
N LEU A 52 15.38 0.85 -8.50
CA LEU A 52 16.11 0.70 -9.75
C LEU A 52 16.73 2.03 -10.21
N LEU A 53 15.94 3.11 -10.22
CA LEU A 53 16.43 4.44 -10.60
C LEU A 53 17.54 4.93 -9.69
N LEU A 54 17.40 4.76 -8.37
CA LEU A 54 18.46 5.14 -7.42
C LEU A 54 19.72 4.31 -7.62
N TRP A 55 19.58 3.00 -7.86
CA TRP A 55 20.72 2.13 -8.11
C TRP A 55 21.48 2.55 -9.37
N MET A 56 20.78 2.81 -10.47
CA MET A 56 21.38 3.30 -11.72
C MET A 56 22.04 4.66 -11.53
N THR A 57 21.39 5.58 -10.82
CA THR A 57 21.91 6.94 -10.56
C THR A 57 23.17 6.89 -9.70
N CYS A 58 23.17 6.11 -8.60
CA CYS A 58 24.34 5.96 -7.74
C CYS A 58 25.50 5.29 -8.48
N HIS A 59 25.21 4.27 -9.30
CA HIS A 59 26.21 3.62 -10.14
C HIS A 59 26.85 4.61 -11.12
N TRP A 60 26.05 5.46 -11.76
CA TRP A 60 26.55 6.47 -12.70
C TRP A 60 27.38 7.56 -12.02
N LEU A 61 27.01 7.95 -10.79
CA LEU A 61 27.75 8.93 -9.98
C LEU A 61 28.97 8.33 -9.25
N GLY A 62 29.24 7.02 -9.39
CA GLY A 62 30.32 6.33 -8.68
C GLY A 62 30.12 6.25 -7.16
N VAL A 63 28.88 6.41 -6.70
CA VAL A 63 28.51 6.36 -5.28
C VAL A 63 28.37 4.91 -4.82
N ASP A 64 28.81 4.64 -3.59
CA ASP A 64 28.76 3.30 -3.01
C ASP A 64 27.33 2.71 -2.96
N ARG A 65 27.25 1.39 -3.15
CA ARG A 65 25.98 0.65 -3.21
C ARG A 65 25.20 0.74 -1.89
N LEU A 66 25.88 0.81 -0.74
CA LEU A 66 25.18 0.94 0.54
C LEU A 66 24.47 2.28 0.66
N MET A 67 25.07 3.35 0.13
CA MET A 67 24.45 4.67 0.11
C MET A 67 23.15 4.66 -0.72
N ALA A 68 23.14 3.95 -1.86
CA ALA A 68 21.94 3.79 -2.69
C ALA A 68 20.80 3.09 -1.93
N VAL A 69 21.12 2.09 -1.11
CA VAL A 69 20.14 1.36 -0.27
C VAL A 69 19.64 2.23 0.88
N VAL A 70 20.53 2.95 1.55
CA VAL A 70 20.16 3.87 2.64
C VAL A 70 19.26 4.99 2.13
N LEU A 71 19.49 5.49 0.91
CA LEU A 71 18.67 6.51 0.27
C LEU A 71 17.36 5.97 -0.30
N SER A 72 17.31 4.71 -0.74
CA SER A 72 16.11 4.17 -1.40
C SER A 72 14.91 4.13 -0.47
N VAL A 73 15.10 3.82 0.81
CA VAL A 73 14.02 3.77 1.81
C VAL A 73 13.33 5.13 2.01
N PRO A 74 14.04 6.21 2.42
CA PRO A 74 13.40 7.51 2.63
C PRO A 74 12.86 8.11 1.32
N VAL A 75 13.55 7.93 0.19
CA VAL A 75 13.07 8.44 -1.11
C VAL A 75 11.79 7.72 -1.51
N THR A 76 11.72 6.39 -1.38
CA THR A 76 10.52 5.61 -1.69
C THR A 76 9.35 6.00 -0.79
N ILE A 77 9.57 6.17 0.51
CA ILE A 77 8.51 6.60 1.45
C ILE A 77 7.99 7.99 1.09
N GLY A 78 8.89 8.93 0.81
CA GLY A 78 8.52 10.29 0.39
C GLY A 78 7.72 10.30 -0.91
N LEU A 79 8.17 9.54 -1.91
CA LEU A 79 7.49 9.43 -3.21
C LEU A 79 6.14 8.72 -3.09
N ALA A 80 6.04 7.67 -2.27
CA ALA A 80 4.79 6.97 -2.01
C ALA A 80 3.76 7.89 -1.35
N TRP A 81 4.17 8.66 -0.34
CA TRP A 81 3.31 9.64 0.30
C TRP A 81 2.81 10.70 -0.69
N LEU A 82 3.70 11.20 -1.54
CA LEU A 82 3.36 12.18 -2.57
C LEU A 82 2.39 11.59 -3.62
N SER A 83 2.71 10.41 -4.14
CA SER A 83 1.89 9.69 -5.11
C SER A 83 0.49 9.43 -4.57
N ARG A 84 0.37 8.98 -3.31
CA ARG A 84 -0.93 8.77 -2.68
C ARG A 84 -1.73 10.07 -2.61
N ARG A 85 -1.09 11.16 -2.17
CA ARG A 85 -1.76 12.46 -1.97
C ARG A 85 -2.23 13.11 -3.26
N PHE A 86 -1.46 12.98 -4.33
CA PHE A 86 -1.66 13.71 -5.59
C PHE A 86 -2.20 12.88 -6.75
N ILE A 87 -2.12 11.55 -6.70
CA ILE A 87 -2.56 10.66 -7.79
C ILE A 87 -3.65 9.73 -7.28
N GLU A 88 -3.39 9.00 -6.20
CA GLU A 88 -4.29 7.93 -5.73
C GLU A 88 -5.61 8.48 -5.18
N ILE A 89 -5.55 9.40 -4.21
CA ILE A 89 -6.75 10.02 -3.61
C ILE A 89 -7.61 10.77 -4.65
N PRO A 90 -7.06 11.66 -5.50
CA PRO A 90 -7.88 12.32 -6.52
C PRO A 90 -8.38 11.33 -7.57
N GLY A 91 -7.58 10.34 -7.98
CA GLY A 91 -8.01 9.29 -8.90
C GLY A 91 -9.19 8.48 -8.38
N GLN A 92 -9.12 8.04 -7.11
CA GLN A 92 -10.23 7.34 -6.45
C GLN A 92 -11.48 8.21 -6.38
N THR A 93 -11.33 9.51 -6.07
CA THR A 93 -12.46 10.44 -6.00
C THR A 93 -13.12 10.63 -7.37
N LEU A 94 -12.34 10.74 -8.44
CA LEU A 94 -12.84 10.86 -9.80
C LEU A 94 -13.61 9.59 -10.24
N LEU A 95 -13.03 8.41 -10.02
CA LEU A 95 -13.63 7.13 -10.42
C LEU A 95 -14.91 6.80 -9.62
N LEU A 96 -14.91 7.08 -8.32
CA LEU A 96 -16.08 6.85 -7.46
C LEU A 96 -17.17 7.91 -7.67
N GLY A 97 -16.80 9.14 -8.03
CA GLY A 97 -17.76 10.20 -8.41
C GLY A 97 -18.58 9.83 -9.63
N THR A 98 -17.98 9.21 -10.65
CA THR A 98 -18.70 8.71 -11.83
C THR A 98 -19.55 7.47 -11.52
N SER A 99 -19.07 6.62 -10.61
CA SER A 99 -19.74 5.35 -10.27
C SER A 99 -20.98 5.55 -9.38
N LYS A 100 -20.94 6.49 -8.41
CA LYS A 100 -22.11 6.83 -7.58
C LYS A 100 -23.27 7.37 -8.42
N VAL A 101 -22.99 8.21 -9.41
CA VAL A 101 -24.01 8.77 -10.32
C VAL A 101 -24.65 7.66 -11.16
N ARG A 102 -23.85 6.73 -11.69
CA ARG A 102 -24.34 5.61 -12.51
C ARG A 102 -25.18 4.60 -11.71
N VAL A 103 -24.78 4.28 -10.48
CA VAL A 103 -25.55 3.38 -9.61
C VAL A 103 -26.88 4.01 -9.18
N LEU A 104 -26.88 5.28 -8.78
CA LEU A 104 -28.12 5.99 -8.43
C LEU A 104 -29.08 6.10 -9.62
N GLN A 105 -28.55 6.34 -10.83
CA GLN A 105 -29.37 6.33 -12.05
C GLN A 105 -29.97 4.96 -12.37
N SER A 106 -29.24 3.86 -12.15
CA SER A 106 -29.78 2.50 -12.36
C SER A 106 -30.83 2.09 -11.32
N VAL A 107 -30.73 2.58 -10.08
CA VAL A 107 -31.74 2.37 -9.03
C VAL A 107 -32.99 3.20 -9.32
N GLN A 108 -32.81 4.41 -9.84
CA GLN A 108 -33.90 5.33 -10.17
C GLN A 108 -34.64 4.96 -11.47
N SER A 109 -33.98 4.28 -12.42
CA SER A 109 -34.62 3.68 -13.60
C SER A 109 -35.27 2.32 -13.33
N GLY A 110 -35.13 1.77 -12.12
CA GLY A 110 -35.66 0.47 -11.69
C GLY A 110 -36.78 0.52 -10.66
N GLN A 111 -37.28 1.69 -10.28
CA GLN A 111 -38.49 1.87 -9.46
C GLN A 111 -39.51 2.70 -10.25
N SER A 112 -40.34 2.07 -11.08
CA SER A 112 -41.72 1.60 -10.78
C SER A 112 -42.72 2.54 -11.46
N PRO A 113 -44.01 2.20 -11.65
CA PRO A 113 -44.68 0.90 -11.84
C PRO A 113 -45.29 0.73 -13.25
#